data_AF-A0A2T4PXJ7-F1
#
_entry.id   AF-A0A2T4PXJ7-F1
#
_cell.length_a   1.000
_cell.length_b   1.000
_cell.length_c   1.000
_cell.angle_alpha   90.00
_cell.angle_beta   90.00
_cell.angle_gamma   90.00
#
_symmetry.space_group_name_H-M   'P 1'
#
loop_
_entity.id
_entity.type
_entity.pdbx_description
1 polymer ?
#
loop_
_entity_poly.entity_id
_entity_poly.type
_entity_poly.pdbx_seq_one_letter_code
_entity_poly.pdbx_strand_id
1 'polypeptide(L)' 'MYKNIIFDFDGTIADSKKSSSIATKKAFSEFGLHIPSDTQIEYYMG' A
#
# COMPACT_ATOMS: atom_id res chain seq x y z
N MET A 1 13.83 -21.36 21.83
CA MET A 1 13.70 -21.39 20.36
C MET A 1 12.25 -21.12 20.00
N TYR A 2 11.98 -20.16 19.13
CA TYR A 2 10.62 -19.88 18.66
C TYR A 2 10.14 -21.01 17.78
N LYS A 3 8.89 -21.46 17.96
CA LYS A 3 8.31 -22.56 17.18
C LYS A 3 7.67 -22.08 15.88
N ASN A 4 7.17 -20.85 15.86
CA ASN A 4 6.52 -20.23 14.70
C ASN A 4 7.00 -18.77 14.56
N ILE A 5 7.02 -18.27 13.33
CA ILE A 5 7.32 -16.87 13.00
C ILE A 5 6.22 -16.39 12.05
N ILE A 6 5.66 -15.22 12.34
CA ILE A 6 4.65 -14.57 11.50
C ILE A 6 5.31 -13.40 10.81
N PHE A 7 5.02 -13.25 9.52
CA PHE A 7 5.45 -12.13 8.71
C PHE A 7 4.22 -11.45 8.14
N ASP A 8 4.25 -10.12 8.15
CA ASP A 8 3.36 -9.35 7.30
C ASP A 8 3.74 -9.58 5.82
N PHE A 9 2.82 -9.29 4.91
CA PHE A 9 3.05 -9.47 3.49
C PHE A 9 3.58 -8.19 2.85
N ASP A 10 2.77 -7.13 2.84
CA ASP A 10 3.12 -5.86 2.21
C ASP A 10 4.24 -5.17 2.99
N GLY A 11 5.29 -4.71 2.28
CA GLY A 11 6.43 -4.03 2.91
C GLY A 11 7.38 -4.95 3.70
N THR A 12 7.00 -6.20 3.95
CA THR A 12 7.84 -7.20 4.64
C THR A 12 8.31 -8.32 3.71
N ILE A 13 7.38 -8.98 3.00
CA ILE A 13 7.71 -10.03 2.01
C ILE A 13 7.68 -9.46 0.59
N ALA A 14 6.71 -8.61 0.28
CA ALA A 14 6.48 -8.08 -1.06
C ALA A 14 6.65 -6.56 -1.12
N ASP A 15 7.35 -6.07 -2.15
CA ASP A 15 7.33 -4.67 -2.55
C ASP A 15 6.09 -4.39 -3.41
N SER A 16 4.98 -4.10 -2.72
CA SER A 16 3.67 -3.84 -3.33
C SER A 16 3.38 -2.35 -3.54
N LYS A 17 4.36 -1.46 -3.33
CA LYS A 17 4.19 0.01 -3.37
C LYS A 17 3.56 0.48 -4.68
N LYS A 18 4.06 -0.01 -5.82
CA LYS A 18 3.59 0.40 -7.14
C LYS A 18 2.13 0.01 -7.39
N SER A 19 1.74 -1.21 -7.03
CA SER A 19 0.35 -1.67 -7.15
C SER A 19 -0.58 -0.85 -6.28
N SER A 20 -0.20 -0.59 -5.03
CA SER A 20 -0.99 0.19 -4.09
C SER A 20 -1.18 1.63 -4.56
N SER A 21 -0.13 2.26 -5.11
CA SER A 21 -0.23 3.58 -5.74
C SER A 21 -1.24 3.60 -6.90
N ILE A 22 -1.11 2.66 -7.85
CA ILE A 22 -2.00 2.61 -9.02
C ILE A 22 -3.46 2.41 -8.60
N ALA A 23 -3.72 1.44 -7.71
CA ALA A 23 -5.06 1.12 -7.25
C ALA A 23 -5.70 2.29 -6.48
N THR A 24 -4.94 2.92 -5.58
CA THR A 24 -5.44 4.05 -4.78
C THR A 24 -5.76 5.25 -5.65
N LYS A 25 -4.85 5.64 -6.56
CA LYS A 25 -5.09 6.77 -7.47
C LYS A 25 -6.30 6.51 -8.37
N LYS A 26 -6.46 5.28 -8.86
CA LYS A 26 -7.59 4.87 -9.68
C LYS A 26 -8.92 5.00 -8.93
N ALA A 27 -8.98 4.52 -7.70
CA ALA A 27 -10.18 4.64 -6.87
C ALA A 27 -10.55 6.11 -6.61
N PHE A 28 -9.60 6.95 -6.18
CA PHE A 28 -9.86 8.37 -5.94
C PHE A 28 -10.38 9.07 -7.20
N SER A 29 -9.81 8.77 -8.36
CA SER A 29 -10.29 9.30 -9.63
C SER A 29 -11.73 8.88 -9.95
N GLU A 30 -12.12 7.64 -9.66
CA GLU A 30 -13.47 7.12 -9.95
C GLU A 30 -14.54 7.74 -9.04
N PHE A 31 -14.18 8.08 -7.81
CA PHE A 31 -15.07 8.75 -6.86
C PHE A 31 -15.05 10.29 -6.97
N GLY A 32 -14.30 10.85 -7.93
CA GLY A 32 -14.17 12.30 -8.09
C GLY A 32 -13.48 12.99 -6.90
N LEU A 33 -12.64 12.25 -6.18
CA LEU A 33 -11.90 12.75 -5.02
C LEU A 33 -10.54 13.31 -5.44
N HIS A 34 -9.94 14.13 -4.57
CA HIS A 34 -8.60 14.64 -4.78
C HIS A 34 -7.56 13.52 -4.69
N ILE A 35 -6.87 13.25 -5.80
CA ILE A 35 -5.90 12.15 -5.89
C ILE A 35 -4.66 12.46 -5.03
N PRO A 36 -4.31 11.61 -4.05
CA PRO A 36 -3.14 11.82 -3.19
C PRO A 36 -1.82 11.56 -3.92
N SER A 37 -0.72 12.10 -3.38
CA SER A 37 0.64 11.84 -3.88
C SER A 37 1.10 10.41 -3.56
N ASP A 38 2.12 9.93 -4.27
CA ASP A 38 2.72 8.61 -3.98
C ASP A 38 3.25 8.51 -2.54
N THR A 39 3.85 9.58 -2.03
CA THR A 39 4.34 9.64 -0.65
C THR A 39 3.22 9.58 0.39
N GLN A 40 2.06 10.18 0.11
CA GLN A 40 0.88 10.06 0.98
C GLN A 40 0.30 8.65 0.95
N ILE A 41 0.24 8.03 -0.24
CA ILE A 41 -0.24 6.66 -0.39
C ILE A 41 0.70 5.68 0.33
N GLU A 42 2.01 5.84 0.17
CA GLU A 42 3.01 5.02 0.86
C GLU A 42 2.89 5.17 2.39
N TYR A 43 2.67 6.39 2.89
CA TYR A 43 2.39 6.60 4.32
C TYR A 43 1.13 5.89 4.80
N TYR A 44 0.09 5.75 3.95
CA TYR A 44 -1.11 4.98 4.31
C TYR A 44 -0.90 3.46 4.31
N MET A 45 0.15 2.96 3.66
CA MET A 45 0.44 1.53 3.61
C MET A 45 1.05 0.98 4.91
N GLY A 46 1.58 1.84 5.78
CA GLY A 46 2.24 1.45 7.03
C GLY A 46 3.75 1.61 6.94
#